data_AF-A0A2P2GTB9-F1
#
_entry.id   AF-A0A2P2GTB9-F1
#
_cell.length_a   1.000
_cell.length_b   1.000
_cell.length_c   1.000
_cell.angle_alpha   90.00
_cell.angle_beta   90.00
_cell.angle_gamma   90.00
#
_symmetry.space_group_name_H-M   'P 1'
#
loop_
_entity.id
_entity.type
_entity.pdbx_description
1 polymer ?
#
loop_
_entity_poly.entity_id
_entity_poly.type
_entity_poly.pdbx_seq_one_letter_code
_entity_poly.pdbx_strand_id
1 'polypeptide(L)'
;MSARDTRDSRAAHPAAPDRTPPRRTGAAPQPLLALQRSAGNAAVVQFLRQAGHAEAQEPVVVQRAGGKDKDNGEGSSGGDRKGKAVKKDNGKGEEEESASAQGEHVFNALDDLAKEFAGAMMKALGERAGFIQGNRKSLSETQRTRSAGIGTVKDAINHLRTSATEAGTSRDHARFRSASHGGPKGKDGDQNSQDYGQYKRDVMAALGTCGTREWRDAAELRALQDRLMDTIYDGAAADVLRNEDLVGGTKGSSVGKKRTNTADQQAFDRWVTDTSTLMTNLFREMVTTANQLHAVLRQTRRGALGYSDNDPDLSGTDAEPDSDPEE
;
A
#
# COMPACT_ATOMS: atom_id res chain seq x y z
N MET A 1 74.33 27.90 -9.11
CA MET A 1 73.95 29.28 -8.72
C MET A 1 72.44 29.37 -8.75
N SER A 2 71.85 29.80 -7.63
CA SER A 2 70.46 30.28 -7.42
C SER A 2 69.31 29.31 -7.72
N ALA A 3 68.51 28.78 -6.78
CA ALA A 3 67.79 29.29 -5.60
C ALA A 3 66.33 29.72 -5.88
N ARG A 4 65.41 29.13 -5.09
CA ARG A 4 64.04 29.56 -4.73
C ARG A 4 62.97 29.46 -5.85
N ASP A 5 61.71 29.15 -5.57
CA ASP A 5 60.91 29.52 -4.41
C ASP A 5 59.71 28.57 -4.21
N THR A 6 59.50 28.14 -2.97
CA THR A 6 58.31 27.42 -2.49
C THR A 6 57.36 28.42 -1.82
N ARG A 7 56.14 28.57 -2.33
CA ARG A 7 54.99 29.20 -1.63
C ARG A 7 53.76 28.34 -1.93
N ASP A 8 53.16 27.63 -0.98
CA ASP A 8 52.56 28.04 0.29
C ASP A 8 51.28 28.86 0.08
N SER A 9 50.14 28.20 0.22
CA SER A 9 48.79 28.78 0.35
C SER A 9 47.85 27.73 0.94
N ARG A 10 48.01 27.50 2.23
CA ARG A 10 47.11 26.71 3.08
C ARG A 10 45.93 27.61 3.48
N ALA A 11 44.78 27.43 2.83
CA ALA A 11 43.54 28.07 3.23
C ALA A 11 43.02 27.43 4.52
N ALA A 12 42.88 28.23 5.57
CA ALA A 12 42.31 27.82 6.85
C ALA A 12 40.79 27.66 6.71
N HIS A 13 40.29 26.44 6.90
CA HIS A 13 38.86 26.19 7.10
C HIS A 13 38.42 26.69 8.49
N PRO A 14 37.30 27.41 8.61
CA PRO A 14 36.74 27.76 9.91
C PRO A 14 36.22 26.50 10.61
N ALA A 15 36.60 26.35 11.88
CA ALA A 15 36.19 25.27 12.77
C ALA A 15 34.66 25.20 12.89
N ALA A 16 34.11 24.00 12.68
CA ALA A 16 32.70 23.71 12.89
C ALA A 16 32.36 23.78 14.39
N PRO A 17 31.19 24.32 14.77
CA PRO A 17 30.78 24.39 16.16
C PRO A 17 30.50 23.00 16.74
N ASP A 18 31.00 22.81 17.96
CA ASP A 18 30.92 21.61 18.78
C ASP A 18 29.45 21.18 18.99
N ARG A 19 29.03 20.10 18.34
CA ARG A 19 27.68 19.54 18.45
C ARG A 19 27.64 18.61 19.65
N THR A 20 27.15 19.11 20.77
CA THR A 20 26.77 18.30 21.93
C THR A 20 25.83 17.17 21.50
N PRO A 21 26.13 15.89 21.80
CA PRO A 21 25.25 14.79 21.44
C PRO A 21 23.92 14.89 22.20
N PRO A 22 22.77 14.61 21.56
CA PRO A 22 21.49 14.64 22.23
C PRO A 22 21.47 13.64 23.39
N ARG A 23 21.08 14.13 24.55
CA ARG A 23 20.90 13.37 25.79
C ARG A 23 19.86 12.27 25.52
N ARG A 24 20.29 11.02 25.40
CA ARG A 24 19.41 9.85 25.24
C ARG A 24 18.38 9.85 26.37
N THR A 25 17.12 10.07 26.02
CA THR A 25 15.98 9.80 26.88
C THR A 25 15.95 8.31 27.19
N GLY A 26 15.72 7.97 28.46
CA GLY A 26 15.87 6.62 29.00
C GLY A 26 15.05 5.57 28.23
N ALA A 27 15.57 4.35 28.21
CA ALA A 27 14.89 3.20 27.61
C ALA A 27 13.46 3.08 28.16
N ALA A 28 12.48 2.93 27.26
CA ALA A 28 11.08 2.78 27.64
C ALA A 28 10.91 1.57 28.58
N PRO A 29 10.06 1.67 29.62
CA PRO A 29 9.76 0.56 30.50
C PRO A 29 9.34 -0.69 29.70
N GLN A 30 9.92 -1.85 30.01
CA GLN A 30 9.60 -3.15 29.41
C GLN A 30 8.10 -3.43 29.17
N PRO A 31 7.15 -3.09 30.08
CA PRO A 31 5.73 -3.33 29.82
C PRO A 31 5.15 -2.52 28.66
N LEU A 32 5.66 -1.32 28.38
CA LEU A 32 5.20 -0.51 27.25
C LEU A 32 5.67 -1.07 25.91
N LEU A 33 6.85 -1.69 25.88
CA LEU A 33 7.36 -2.39 24.69
C LEU A 33 6.56 -3.67 24.39
N ALA A 34 6.14 -4.41 25.43
CA ALA A 34 5.27 -5.56 25.25
C ALA A 34 3.89 -5.14 24.69
N LEU A 35 3.31 -4.07 25.25
CA LEU A 35 2.04 -3.50 24.78
C LEU A 35 2.16 -2.95 23.35
N GLN A 36 3.26 -2.28 23.02
CA GLN A 36 3.56 -1.80 21.67
C GLN A 36 3.63 -2.95 20.66
N ARG A 37 4.24 -4.08 21.04
CA ARG A 37 4.36 -5.26 20.19
C ARG A 37 3.05 -6.02 20.01
N SER A 38 2.18 -6.05 21.04
CA SER A 38 0.93 -6.80 21.00
C SER A 38 -0.26 -5.99 20.48
N ALA A 39 -0.33 -4.70 20.78
CA ALA A 39 -1.48 -3.83 20.52
C ALA A 39 -1.15 -2.62 19.62
N GLY A 40 0.11 -2.47 19.20
CA GLY A 40 0.55 -1.40 18.32
C GLY A 40 0.76 -0.04 19.02
N ASN A 41 1.37 0.90 18.29
CA ASN A 41 1.67 2.25 18.80
C ASN A 41 0.40 3.05 19.17
N ALA A 42 -0.72 2.83 18.46
CA ALA A 42 -1.97 3.54 18.71
C ALA A 42 -2.57 3.23 20.08
N ALA A 43 -2.54 1.95 20.49
CA ALA A 43 -2.98 1.54 21.83
C ALA A 43 -2.08 2.12 22.92
N VAL A 44 -0.77 2.23 22.68
CA VAL A 44 0.17 2.88 23.61
C VAL A 44 -0.14 4.38 23.74
N VAL A 45 -0.43 5.08 22.64
CA VAL A 45 -0.81 6.50 22.67
C VAL A 45 -2.14 6.71 23.39
N GLN A 46 -3.15 5.86 23.16
CA GLN A 46 -4.42 5.93 23.89
C GLN A 46 -4.25 5.62 25.38
N PHE A 47 -3.44 4.63 25.73
CA PHE A 47 -3.12 4.30 27.12
C PHE A 47 -2.41 5.48 27.81
N LEU A 48 -1.43 6.11 27.15
CA LEU A 48 -0.74 7.29 27.66
C LEU A 48 -1.67 8.51 27.80
N ARG A 49 -2.65 8.68 26.90
CA ARG A 49 -3.69 9.71 27.01
C ARG A 49 -4.61 9.46 28.20
N GLN A 50 -5.07 8.21 28.40
CA GLN A 50 -5.90 7.84 29.55
C GLN A 50 -5.15 7.98 30.88
N ALA A 51 -3.83 7.74 30.87
CA ALA A 51 -2.95 7.95 32.01
C ALA A 51 -2.59 9.43 32.26
N GLY A 52 -3.10 10.37 31.45
CA GLY A 52 -2.92 11.80 31.66
C GLY A 52 -1.53 12.35 31.30
N HIS A 53 -0.75 11.65 30.47
CA HIS A 53 0.55 12.15 30.02
C HIS A 53 0.37 13.34 29.05
N ALA A 54 0.80 14.52 29.48
CA ALA A 54 0.65 15.78 28.74
C ALA A 54 1.34 15.76 27.35
N GLU A 55 2.41 14.99 27.19
CA GLU A 55 3.18 14.88 25.94
C GLU A 55 2.45 14.06 24.85
N ALA A 56 1.41 13.29 25.21
CA ALA A 56 0.60 12.51 24.27
C ALA A 56 -0.64 13.26 23.73
N GLN A 57 -0.81 14.53 24.13
CA GLN A 57 -1.84 15.42 23.62
C GLN A 57 -1.31 16.16 22.40
N GLU A 58 -1.87 15.89 21.22
CA GLU A 58 -1.46 16.58 19.99
C GLU A 58 -1.78 18.08 20.06
N PRO A 59 -0.88 18.96 19.60
CA PRO A 59 -1.17 20.38 19.53
C PRO A 59 -2.26 20.64 18.50
N VAL A 60 -3.38 21.19 18.94
CA VAL A 60 -4.50 21.61 18.07
C VAL A 60 -4.02 22.78 17.21
N VAL A 61 -3.65 22.51 15.95
CA VAL A 61 -3.32 23.54 14.97
C VAL A 61 -4.63 24.04 14.33
N VAL A 62 -5.15 25.15 14.85
CA VAL A 62 -6.31 25.86 14.27
C VAL A 62 -5.86 26.58 12.98
N GLN A 63 -6.11 25.98 11.81
CA GLN A 63 -5.92 26.67 10.52
C GLN A 63 -7.16 27.50 10.16
N ARG A 64 -6.99 28.81 10.19
CA ARG A 64 -7.97 29.83 9.83
C ARG A 64 -7.98 30.00 8.31
N ALA A 65 -9.10 29.68 7.66
CA ALA A 65 -9.28 29.83 6.21
C ALA A 65 -9.31 31.30 5.80
N GLY A 66 -8.40 31.71 4.90
CA GLY A 66 -8.36 33.03 4.28
C GLY A 66 -9.19 33.06 2.99
N GLY A 67 -10.26 33.84 2.99
CA GLY A 67 -11.02 34.21 1.79
C GLY A 67 -10.23 35.16 0.89
N LYS A 68 -10.44 35.04 -0.42
CA LYS A 68 -9.90 35.97 -1.41
C LYS A 68 -10.96 36.27 -2.45
N ASP A 69 -11.63 37.41 -2.26
CA ASP A 69 -12.51 38.05 -3.22
C ASP A 69 -11.74 38.44 -4.48
N LYS A 70 -12.35 38.23 -5.65
CA LYS A 70 -11.98 38.91 -6.89
C LYS A 70 -13.24 39.38 -7.60
N ASP A 71 -13.46 40.67 -7.42
CA ASP A 71 -14.31 41.55 -8.20
C ASP A 71 -13.66 41.88 -9.55
N ASN A 72 -14.48 42.09 -10.58
CA ASN A 72 -14.25 42.75 -11.88
C ASN A 72 -15.40 42.31 -12.79
N GLY A 73 -16.21 43.14 -13.44
CA GLY A 73 -16.10 44.55 -13.81
C GLY A 73 -16.93 44.70 -15.10
N GLU A 74 -17.69 45.80 -15.17
CA GLU A 74 -18.76 46.11 -16.11
C GLU A 74 -18.38 46.17 -17.61
N GLY A 75 -19.36 46.03 -18.51
CA GLY A 75 -19.19 46.41 -19.91
C GLY A 75 -20.29 46.07 -20.92
N SER A 76 -21.40 46.83 -20.90
CA SER A 76 -22.07 47.46 -22.07
C SER A 76 -22.83 46.66 -23.17
N SER A 77 -24.12 47.03 -23.28
CA SER A 77 -24.89 47.38 -24.50
C SER A 77 -25.36 46.31 -25.52
N GLY A 78 -26.68 46.02 -25.45
CA GLY A 78 -27.65 46.33 -26.52
C GLY A 78 -27.74 45.42 -27.75
N GLY A 79 -28.85 44.68 -27.88
CA GLY A 79 -29.23 44.03 -29.15
C GLY A 79 -30.50 43.18 -29.07
N ASP A 80 -31.44 43.46 -29.96
CA ASP A 80 -32.82 42.99 -30.05
C ASP A 80 -33.08 41.48 -30.25
N ARG A 81 -34.14 41.02 -29.57
CA ARG A 81 -35.25 40.13 -30.00
C ARG A 81 -34.96 39.06 -31.07
N LYS A 82 -35.09 37.78 -30.69
CA LYS A 82 -36.14 36.85 -31.20
C LYS A 82 -36.06 35.48 -30.51
N GLY A 83 -37.24 34.93 -30.25
CA GLY A 83 -37.46 33.76 -29.41
C GLY A 83 -36.64 32.54 -29.78
N LYS A 84 -36.14 31.87 -28.75
CA LYS A 84 -35.64 30.50 -28.83
C LYS A 84 -36.11 29.78 -27.58
N ALA A 85 -36.74 28.63 -27.82
CA ALA A 85 -37.36 27.77 -26.82
C ALA A 85 -36.52 27.67 -25.55
N VAL A 86 -37.19 27.86 -24.41
CA VAL A 86 -36.71 27.48 -23.09
C VAL A 86 -36.47 25.97 -23.12
N LYS A 87 -35.25 25.56 -23.48
CA LYS A 87 -34.72 24.26 -23.13
C LYS A 87 -34.60 24.29 -21.61
N LYS A 88 -35.53 23.61 -20.95
CA LYS A 88 -35.37 23.12 -19.59
C LYS A 88 -34.04 22.36 -19.60
N ASP A 89 -32.99 22.99 -19.10
CA ASP A 89 -31.77 22.28 -18.78
C ASP A 89 -32.20 21.26 -17.74
N ASN A 90 -32.26 20.00 -18.17
CA ASN A 90 -32.27 18.86 -17.29
C ASN A 90 -31.08 19.08 -16.38
N GLY A 91 -31.38 19.43 -15.12
CA GLY A 91 -30.43 19.41 -14.04
C GLY A 91 -29.65 18.13 -14.22
N LYS A 92 -28.39 18.31 -14.61
CA LYS A 92 -27.36 17.31 -14.49
C LYS A 92 -27.41 17.03 -13.00
N GLY A 93 -28.17 16.00 -12.64
CA GLY A 93 -27.95 15.32 -11.39
C GLY A 93 -26.48 15.02 -11.46
N GLU A 94 -25.71 15.80 -10.71
CA GLU A 94 -24.67 15.21 -9.90
C GLU A 94 -25.38 14.03 -9.24
N GLU A 95 -25.37 12.90 -9.94
CA GLU A 95 -25.33 11.61 -9.28
C GLU A 95 -24.22 11.84 -8.28
N GLU A 96 -24.62 12.18 -7.07
CA GLU A 96 -23.83 11.95 -5.89
C GLU A 96 -23.41 10.50 -6.08
N GLU A 97 -22.22 10.32 -6.66
CA GLU A 97 -21.40 9.16 -6.43
C GLU A 97 -21.47 9.04 -4.92
N SER A 98 -22.38 8.17 -4.48
CA SER A 98 -22.42 7.65 -3.14
C SER A 98 -21.20 6.75 -3.04
N ALA A 99 -20.04 7.38 -3.16
CA ALA A 99 -18.80 6.95 -2.55
C ALA A 99 -19.17 6.87 -1.07
N SER A 100 -19.66 5.71 -0.68
CA SER A 100 -20.00 5.40 0.69
C SER A 100 -18.83 5.85 1.56
N ALA A 101 -19.18 6.55 2.64
CA ALA A 101 -18.18 7.01 3.58
C ALA A 101 -17.36 5.78 4.03
N GLN A 102 -16.03 5.91 4.00
CA GLN A 102 -15.16 4.89 4.60
C GLN A 102 -15.60 4.67 6.06
N GLY A 103 -15.89 3.40 6.36
CA GLY A 103 -16.65 2.97 7.54
C GLY A 103 -17.87 2.10 7.19
N GLU A 104 -18.29 2.04 5.92
CA GLU A 104 -19.44 1.24 5.47
C GLU A 104 -19.08 0.02 4.59
N HIS A 105 -17.80 -0.32 4.48
CA HIS A 105 -17.32 -1.32 3.54
C HIS A 105 -17.01 -2.65 4.23
N VAL A 106 -17.63 -3.72 3.74
CA VAL A 106 -17.40 -5.07 4.29
C VAL A 106 -16.01 -5.62 3.94
N PHE A 107 -15.47 -5.22 2.79
CA PHE A 107 -14.15 -5.64 2.33
C PHE A 107 -13.28 -4.46 1.92
N ASN A 108 -12.02 -4.51 2.34
CA ASN A 108 -10.94 -3.62 1.88
C ASN A 108 -10.44 -3.98 0.48
N ALA A 109 -9.66 -3.06 -0.11
CA ALA A 109 -9.25 -3.12 -1.51
C ALA A 109 -8.03 -4.02 -1.80
N LEU A 110 -8.11 -5.31 -1.47
CA LEU A 110 -6.99 -6.25 -1.68
C LEU A 110 -6.59 -6.39 -3.16
N ASP A 111 -7.54 -6.27 -4.08
CA ASP A 111 -7.26 -6.26 -5.52
C ASP A 111 -6.36 -5.08 -5.92
N ASP A 112 -6.57 -3.90 -5.35
CA ASP A 112 -5.71 -2.74 -5.60
C ASP A 112 -4.31 -2.97 -5.04
N LEU A 113 -4.20 -3.57 -3.85
CA LEU A 113 -2.90 -4.00 -3.31
C LEU A 113 -2.23 -5.02 -4.24
N ALA A 114 -2.95 -6.00 -4.77
CA ALA A 114 -2.40 -6.97 -5.71
C ALA A 114 -1.93 -6.32 -7.02
N LYS A 115 -2.64 -5.31 -7.54
CA LYS A 115 -2.21 -4.52 -8.72
C LYS A 115 -0.93 -3.73 -8.43
N GLU A 116 -0.84 -3.07 -7.27
CA GLU A 116 0.37 -2.36 -6.85
C GLU A 116 1.57 -3.30 -6.65
N PHE A 117 1.33 -4.44 -6.00
CA PHE A 117 2.30 -5.50 -5.78
C PHE A 117 2.83 -6.06 -7.12
N ALA A 118 1.94 -6.35 -8.07
CA ALA A 118 2.31 -6.75 -9.42
C ALA A 118 3.09 -5.66 -10.18
N GLY A 119 2.73 -4.39 -9.99
CA GLY A 119 3.47 -3.25 -10.54
C GLY A 119 4.91 -3.18 -10.04
N ALA A 120 5.12 -3.35 -8.73
CA ALA A 120 6.44 -3.38 -8.12
C ALA A 120 7.27 -4.58 -8.62
N MET A 121 6.67 -5.77 -8.73
CA MET A 121 7.32 -6.95 -9.29
C MET A 121 7.75 -6.76 -10.75
N MET A 122 6.88 -6.18 -11.58
CA MET A 122 7.23 -5.88 -12.99
C MET A 122 8.37 -4.88 -13.10
N LYS A 123 8.43 -3.88 -12.21
CA LYS A 123 9.54 -2.93 -12.16
C LYS A 123 10.86 -3.65 -11.85
N ALA A 124 10.90 -4.46 -10.80
CA ALA A 124 12.10 -5.22 -10.42
C ALA A 124 12.55 -6.20 -11.52
N LEU A 125 11.60 -6.88 -12.16
CA LEU A 125 11.88 -7.77 -13.29
C LEU A 125 12.43 -7.00 -14.50
N GLY A 126 11.89 -5.82 -14.80
CA GLY A 126 12.31 -4.97 -15.90
C GLY A 126 13.73 -4.43 -15.72
N GLU A 127 14.07 -3.94 -14.52
CA GLU A 127 15.42 -3.51 -14.15
C GLU A 127 16.42 -4.66 -14.33
N ARG A 128 16.05 -5.86 -13.88
CA ARG A 128 16.88 -7.07 -14.04
C ARG A 128 17.06 -7.47 -15.50
N ALA A 129 15.99 -7.47 -16.28
CA ALA A 129 16.03 -7.80 -17.70
C ALA A 129 16.92 -6.81 -18.48
N GLY A 130 16.81 -5.51 -18.18
CA GLY A 130 17.65 -4.47 -18.76
C GLY A 130 19.13 -4.69 -18.44
N PHE A 131 19.46 -5.00 -17.18
CA PHE A 131 20.83 -5.35 -16.78
C PHE A 131 21.38 -6.55 -17.56
N ILE A 132 20.60 -7.63 -17.69
CA ILE A 132 20.98 -8.85 -18.42
C ILE A 132 21.21 -8.54 -19.90
N GLN A 133 20.34 -7.74 -20.52
CA GLN A 133 20.46 -7.36 -21.92
C GLN A 133 21.72 -6.54 -22.17
N GLY A 134 22.05 -5.59 -21.29
CA GLY A 134 23.28 -4.80 -21.37
C GLY A 134 24.55 -5.65 -21.28
N ASN A 135 24.50 -6.72 -20.48
CA ASN A 135 25.62 -7.64 -20.25
C ASN A 135 25.55 -8.91 -21.10
N ARG A 136 24.68 -8.99 -22.12
CA ARG A 136 24.39 -10.25 -22.81
C ARG A 136 25.62 -10.97 -23.40
N LYS A 137 26.64 -10.22 -23.82
CA LYS A 137 27.88 -10.76 -24.40
C LYS A 137 28.79 -11.42 -23.36
N SER A 138 28.73 -11.01 -22.11
CA SER A 138 29.51 -11.60 -21.01
C SER A 138 28.80 -12.78 -20.34
N LEU A 139 27.54 -13.04 -20.70
CA LEU A 139 26.78 -14.15 -20.12
C LEU A 139 27.16 -15.50 -20.74
N SER A 140 27.36 -16.48 -19.87
CA SER A 140 27.51 -17.89 -20.25
C SER A 140 26.22 -18.42 -20.91
N GLU A 141 26.33 -19.54 -21.62
CA GLU A 141 25.17 -20.20 -22.24
C GLU A 141 24.12 -20.57 -21.17
N THR A 142 24.55 -21.18 -20.06
CA THR A 142 23.67 -21.53 -18.93
C THR A 142 22.93 -20.31 -18.37
N GLN A 143 23.61 -19.17 -18.24
CA GLN A 143 23.00 -17.93 -17.77
C GLN A 143 21.97 -17.38 -18.76
N ARG A 144 22.25 -17.48 -20.07
CA ARG A 144 21.29 -17.13 -21.12
C ARG A 144 20.06 -18.04 -21.08
N THR A 145 20.23 -19.35 -20.91
CA THR A 145 19.09 -20.27 -20.73
C THR A 145 18.27 -19.93 -19.50
N ARG A 146 18.89 -19.63 -18.35
CA ARG A 146 18.16 -19.25 -17.13
C ARG A 146 17.40 -17.93 -17.28
N SER A 147 17.92 -16.99 -18.06
CA SER A 147 17.22 -15.75 -18.38
C SER A 147 15.91 -15.96 -19.15
N ALA A 148 15.69 -17.13 -19.76
CA ALA A 148 14.41 -17.49 -20.38
C ALA A 148 13.25 -17.53 -19.36
N GLY A 149 13.53 -17.81 -18.08
CA GLY A 149 12.53 -17.81 -17.01
C GLY A 149 11.89 -16.43 -16.75
N ILE A 150 12.51 -15.35 -17.25
CA ILE A 150 11.95 -13.99 -17.17
C ILE A 150 10.60 -13.90 -17.89
N GLY A 151 10.45 -14.59 -19.02
CA GLY A 151 9.18 -14.62 -19.76
C GLY A 151 8.06 -15.23 -18.92
N THR A 152 8.31 -16.41 -18.34
CA THR A 152 7.34 -17.10 -17.48
C THR A 152 6.94 -16.28 -16.26
N VAL A 153 7.89 -15.62 -15.59
CA VAL A 153 7.58 -14.75 -14.46
C VAL A 153 6.77 -13.53 -14.90
N LYS A 154 7.09 -12.92 -16.04
CA LYS A 154 6.31 -11.82 -16.60
C LYS A 154 4.86 -12.23 -16.86
N ASP A 155 4.65 -13.42 -17.42
CA ASP A 155 3.31 -13.96 -17.68
C ASP A 155 2.56 -14.22 -16.37
N ALA A 156 3.22 -14.76 -15.35
CA ALA A 156 2.64 -14.93 -14.01
C ALA A 156 2.24 -13.59 -13.37
N ILE A 157 3.07 -12.55 -13.48
CA ILE A 157 2.73 -11.22 -12.95
C ILE A 157 1.55 -10.61 -13.73
N ASN A 158 1.47 -10.80 -15.04
CA ASN A 158 0.32 -10.35 -15.83
C ASN A 158 -0.96 -11.11 -15.45
N HIS A 159 -0.86 -12.43 -15.22
CA HIS A 159 -1.97 -13.23 -14.74
C HIS A 159 -2.49 -12.69 -13.39
N LEU A 160 -1.59 -12.41 -12.44
CA LEU A 160 -1.95 -11.81 -11.15
C LEU A 160 -2.71 -10.48 -11.30
N ARG A 161 -2.33 -9.63 -12.27
CA ARG A 161 -3.06 -8.37 -12.54
C ARG A 161 -4.48 -8.62 -13.07
N THR A 162 -4.64 -9.63 -13.91
CA THR A 162 -5.95 -10.06 -14.42
C THR A 162 -6.80 -10.61 -13.27
N SER A 163 -6.26 -11.54 -12.48
CA SER A 163 -6.91 -12.10 -11.28
C SER A 163 -7.34 -11.00 -10.31
N ALA A 164 -6.49 -9.98 -10.09
CA ALA A 164 -6.83 -8.84 -9.26
C ALA A 164 -8.01 -8.04 -9.85
N THR A 165 -8.03 -7.79 -11.16
CA THR A 165 -9.12 -7.06 -11.80
C THR A 165 -10.46 -7.81 -11.71
N GLU A 166 -10.43 -9.13 -11.89
CA GLU A 166 -11.59 -10.01 -11.72
C GLU A 166 -12.07 -10.04 -10.25
N ALA A 167 -11.13 -10.06 -9.30
CA ALA A 167 -11.42 -10.00 -7.88
C ALA A 167 -12.06 -8.68 -7.45
N GLY A 168 -11.57 -7.55 -7.97
CA GLY A 168 -12.18 -6.24 -7.78
C GLY A 168 -13.62 -6.20 -8.30
N THR A 169 -13.84 -6.72 -9.50
CA THR A 169 -15.19 -6.78 -10.12
C THR A 169 -16.14 -7.68 -9.33
N SER A 170 -15.66 -8.82 -8.82
CA SER A 170 -16.50 -9.76 -8.04
C SER A 170 -16.82 -9.23 -6.65
N ARG A 171 -15.87 -8.51 -6.04
CA ARG A 171 -16.09 -7.81 -4.77
C ARG A 171 -17.06 -6.66 -4.94
N ASP A 172 -16.93 -5.89 -6.01
CA ASP A 172 -17.79 -4.74 -6.28
C ASP A 172 -19.21 -5.18 -6.61
N HIS A 173 -20.05 -5.22 -5.58
CA HIS A 173 -21.40 -5.72 -5.68
C HIS A 173 -22.38 -4.57 -5.61
N ALA A 174 -23.20 -4.39 -6.66
CA ALA A 174 -24.16 -3.28 -6.77
C ALA A 174 -25.12 -3.14 -5.55
N ARG A 175 -25.30 -4.23 -4.80
CA ARG A 175 -26.18 -4.29 -3.64
C ARG A 175 -25.45 -4.28 -2.29
N PHE A 176 -24.18 -4.68 -2.25
CA PHE A 176 -23.45 -4.87 -1.00
C PHE A 176 -22.24 -3.93 -1.02
N ARG A 177 -22.15 -3.05 -0.02
CA ARG A 177 -21.17 -1.98 -0.01
C ARG A 177 -19.76 -2.56 0.13
N SER A 178 -18.90 -2.30 -0.85
CA SER A 178 -17.47 -2.65 -0.82
C SER A 178 -16.62 -1.39 -0.99
N ALA A 179 -15.41 -1.37 -0.43
CA ALA A 179 -14.53 -0.22 -0.58
C ALA A 179 -14.11 -0.13 -2.03
N SER A 180 -14.42 0.97 -2.71
CA SER A 180 -13.98 1.16 -4.08
C SER A 180 -12.48 1.44 -4.14
N HIS A 181 -11.90 2.09 -3.11
CA HIS A 181 -10.49 2.52 -3.07
C HIS A 181 -9.92 2.42 -1.63
N GLY A 182 -8.76 1.78 -1.47
CA GLY A 182 -8.15 1.46 -0.17
C GLY A 182 -7.33 2.57 0.53
N GLY A 183 -7.65 3.85 0.32
CA GLY A 183 -6.88 4.96 0.90
C GLY A 183 -7.73 5.85 1.80
N PRO A 184 -7.27 6.25 3.02
CA PRO A 184 -8.06 7.05 3.94
C PRO A 184 -8.42 8.42 3.33
N LYS A 185 -9.71 8.79 3.32
CA LYS A 185 -10.21 10.11 2.88
C LYS A 185 -9.96 11.25 3.90
N GLY A 186 -9.19 11.01 4.96
CA GLY A 186 -8.85 12.01 5.97
C GLY A 186 -7.60 11.63 6.77
N LYS A 187 -7.08 12.57 7.56
CA LYS A 187 -5.91 12.35 8.42
C LYS A 187 -6.13 11.24 9.48
N ASP A 188 -7.38 10.99 9.84
CA ASP A 188 -7.78 10.07 10.91
C ASP A 188 -8.76 9.00 10.41
N GLY A 189 -8.52 8.39 9.23
CA GLY A 189 -9.36 7.29 8.73
C GLY A 189 -9.70 6.27 9.84
N ASP A 190 -10.82 5.57 9.72
CA ASP A 190 -11.24 4.61 10.76
C ASP A 190 -10.15 3.55 11.04
N GLN A 191 -10.26 2.89 12.20
CA GLN A 191 -9.25 1.92 12.66
C GLN A 191 -9.00 0.83 11.61
N ASN A 192 -10.05 0.33 10.95
CA ASN A 192 -9.96 -0.67 9.89
C ASN A 192 -9.10 -0.16 8.70
N SER A 193 -9.33 1.07 8.26
CA SER A 193 -8.54 1.73 7.21
C SER A 193 -7.08 1.92 7.61
N GLN A 194 -6.81 2.25 8.88
CA GLN A 194 -5.45 2.35 9.40
C GLN A 194 -4.73 1.01 9.44
N ASP A 195 -5.42 -0.04 9.91
CA ASP A 195 -4.91 -1.41 10.01
C ASP A 195 -4.63 -1.96 8.60
N TYR A 196 -5.55 -1.77 7.66
CA TYR A 196 -5.33 -2.12 6.26
C TYR A 196 -4.17 -1.34 5.63
N GLY A 197 -4.06 -0.04 5.93
CA GLY A 197 -2.94 0.78 5.50
C GLY A 197 -1.59 0.26 6.03
N GLN A 198 -1.55 -0.22 7.28
CA GLN A 198 -0.36 -0.86 7.85
C GLN A 198 -0.08 -2.22 7.20
N TYR A 199 -1.10 -3.05 7.03
CA TYR A 199 -0.99 -4.35 6.35
C TYR A 199 -0.41 -4.21 4.95
N LYS A 200 -0.91 -3.23 4.18
CA LYS A 200 -0.36 -2.87 2.87
C LYS A 200 1.12 -2.51 2.94
N ARG A 201 1.53 -1.68 3.91
CA ARG A 201 2.96 -1.34 4.11
C ARG A 201 3.80 -2.57 4.42
N ASP A 202 3.30 -3.46 5.29
CA ASP A 202 4.00 -4.70 5.66
C ASP A 202 4.17 -5.62 4.44
N VAL A 203 3.13 -5.80 3.62
CA VAL A 203 3.17 -6.60 2.39
C VAL A 203 4.20 -6.04 1.40
N MET A 204 4.21 -4.73 1.19
CA MET A 204 5.15 -4.09 0.27
C MET A 204 6.59 -4.09 0.82
N ALA A 205 6.77 -3.98 2.13
CA ALA A 205 8.07 -4.11 2.78
C ALA A 205 8.64 -5.53 2.59
N ALA A 206 7.82 -6.56 2.82
CA ALA A 206 8.21 -7.94 2.59
C ALA A 206 8.59 -8.17 1.11
N LEU A 207 7.82 -7.64 0.16
CA LEU A 207 8.18 -7.67 -1.27
C LEU A 207 9.51 -6.96 -1.56
N GLY A 208 9.84 -5.89 -0.84
CA GLY A 208 11.12 -5.17 -0.98
C GLY A 208 12.35 -6.05 -0.75
N THR A 209 12.21 -7.15 0.00
CA THR A 209 13.30 -8.13 0.20
C THR A 209 13.41 -9.15 -0.95
N CYS A 210 12.50 -9.14 -1.92
CA CYS A 210 12.52 -10.06 -3.05
C CYS A 210 13.81 -9.91 -3.88
N GLY A 211 14.40 -11.03 -4.27
CA GLY A 211 15.72 -11.08 -4.91
C GLY A 211 16.94 -10.88 -3.98
N THR A 212 16.74 -10.53 -2.69
CA THR A 212 17.82 -10.43 -1.69
C THR A 212 17.98 -11.73 -0.90
N ARG A 213 18.95 -11.80 0.01
CA ARG A 213 19.13 -12.94 0.93
C ARG A 213 18.12 -12.96 2.07
N GLU A 214 17.50 -11.83 2.36
CA GLU A 214 16.52 -11.68 3.44
C GLU A 214 15.19 -12.37 3.09
N TRP A 215 14.92 -12.59 1.80
CA TRP A 215 13.77 -13.36 1.35
C TRP A 215 13.86 -14.83 1.77
N ARG A 216 13.10 -15.19 2.81
CA ARG A 216 13.02 -16.55 3.37
C ARG A 216 11.84 -17.32 2.79
N ASP A 217 11.87 -17.56 1.48
CA ASP A 217 10.77 -18.26 0.76
C ASP A 217 9.39 -17.64 1.09
N ALA A 218 9.29 -16.31 1.02
CA ALA A 218 8.07 -15.57 1.34
C ALA A 218 7.50 -15.82 2.75
N ALA A 219 8.29 -16.27 3.73
CA ALA A 219 7.81 -16.53 5.09
C ALA A 219 7.08 -15.33 5.71
N GLU A 220 7.58 -14.12 5.48
CA GLU A 220 6.93 -12.89 5.93
C GLU A 220 5.55 -12.70 5.29
N LEU A 221 5.45 -12.89 3.96
CA LEU A 221 4.15 -12.82 3.29
C LEU A 221 3.18 -13.91 3.77
N ARG A 222 3.66 -15.12 4.04
CA ARG A 222 2.82 -16.20 4.59
C ARG A 222 2.32 -15.86 5.99
N ALA A 223 3.16 -15.27 6.84
CA ALA A 223 2.72 -14.78 8.15
C ALA A 223 1.67 -13.66 8.03
N LEU A 224 1.74 -12.84 6.98
CA LEU A 224 0.70 -11.85 6.68
C LEU A 224 -0.60 -12.51 6.19
N GLN A 225 -0.51 -13.60 5.42
CA GLN A 225 -1.67 -14.36 4.96
C GLN A 225 -2.56 -14.84 6.12
N ASP A 226 -1.96 -15.25 7.24
CA ASP A 226 -2.71 -15.72 8.42
C ASP A 226 -3.54 -14.59 9.06
N ARG A 227 -3.14 -13.33 8.87
CA ARG A 227 -3.85 -12.12 9.33
C ARG A 227 -4.76 -11.50 8.28
N LEU A 228 -4.80 -12.09 7.07
CA LEU A 228 -5.44 -11.47 5.91
C LEU A 228 -6.89 -11.14 6.19
N MET A 229 -7.69 -12.13 6.56
CA MET A 229 -9.13 -11.96 6.74
C MET A 229 -9.46 -10.99 7.88
N ASP A 230 -8.73 -11.06 8.98
CA ASP A 230 -8.89 -10.13 10.10
C ASP A 230 -8.61 -8.67 9.71
N THR A 231 -7.83 -8.45 8.64
CA THR A 231 -7.47 -7.11 8.17
C THR A 231 -8.34 -6.64 7.00
N ILE A 232 -8.75 -7.54 6.10
CA ILE A 232 -9.47 -7.14 4.89
C ILE A 232 -10.98 -7.22 5.03
N TYR A 233 -11.50 -7.92 6.04
CA TYR A 233 -12.93 -8.11 6.26
C TYR A 233 -13.37 -7.40 7.54
N ASP A 234 -14.30 -6.47 7.40
CA ASP A 234 -14.91 -5.77 8.52
C ASP A 234 -16.15 -6.52 9.00
N GLY A 235 -15.95 -7.39 9.99
CA GLY A 235 -17.03 -8.18 10.57
C GLY A 235 -18.14 -7.33 11.19
N ALA A 236 -17.81 -6.16 11.76
CA ALA A 236 -18.79 -5.27 12.36
C ALA A 236 -19.66 -4.60 11.28
N ALA A 237 -19.05 -4.10 10.20
CA ALA A 237 -19.79 -3.57 9.06
C ALA A 237 -20.64 -4.66 8.39
N ALA A 238 -20.12 -5.89 8.30
CA ALA A 238 -20.86 -7.03 7.77
C ALA A 238 -22.11 -7.35 8.60
N ASP A 239 -21.99 -7.36 9.93
CA ASP A 239 -23.11 -7.62 10.83
C ASP A 239 -24.19 -6.53 10.75
N VAL A 240 -23.79 -5.26 10.67
CA VAL A 240 -24.73 -4.13 10.49
C VAL A 240 -25.48 -4.27 9.17
N LEU A 241 -24.76 -4.47 8.06
CA LEU A 241 -25.36 -4.60 6.73
C LEU A 241 -26.31 -5.82 6.67
N ARG A 242 -25.89 -6.95 7.24
CA ARG A 242 -26.65 -8.20 7.25
C ARG A 242 -27.93 -8.14 8.10
N ASN A 243 -27.84 -7.53 9.28
CA ASN A 243 -28.90 -7.60 10.29
C ASN A 243 -29.81 -6.36 10.32
N GLU A 244 -29.30 -5.19 9.92
CA GLU A 244 -30.02 -3.91 10.02
C GLU A 244 -30.54 -3.46 8.67
N ASP A 245 -29.68 -3.39 7.66
CA ASP A 245 -30.01 -2.80 6.35
C ASP A 245 -30.82 -3.75 5.47
N LEU A 246 -30.41 -5.02 5.39
CA LEU A 246 -31.11 -6.03 4.59
C LEU A 246 -32.45 -6.48 5.19
N VAL A 247 -32.74 -6.14 6.44
CA VAL A 247 -33.99 -6.49 7.13
C VAL A 247 -35.11 -5.47 6.86
N GLY A 248 -34.85 -4.44 6.03
CA GLY A 248 -35.91 -3.56 5.50
C GLY A 248 -36.57 -2.68 6.56
N GLY A 249 -35.82 -2.29 7.59
CA GLY A 249 -36.28 -1.30 8.55
C GLY A 249 -36.18 0.09 7.96
N THR A 250 -37.19 0.54 7.21
CA THR A 250 -37.38 1.97 6.93
C THR A 250 -37.30 2.70 8.27
N LYS A 251 -36.25 3.51 8.48
CA LYS A 251 -36.07 4.34 9.69
C LYS A 251 -37.36 5.15 9.88
N GLY A 252 -38.24 4.70 10.79
CA GLY A 252 -39.53 5.36 11.07
C GLY A 252 -40.75 4.46 11.24
N SER A 253 -40.73 3.18 10.86
CA SER A 253 -41.91 2.31 11.05
C SER A 253 -41.76 1.44 12.31
N SER A 254 -42.28 1.95 13.43
CA SER A 254 -42.08 1.40 14.78
C SER A 254 -42.99 0.23 15.17
N VAL A 255 -43.91 -0.24 14.33
CA VAL A 255 -44.87 -1.29 14.77
C VAL A 255 -45.26 -2.22 13.63
N GLY A 256 -44.45 -3.24 13.38
CA GLY A 256 -44.80 -4.35 12.51
C GLY A 256 -43.68 -5.38 12.49
N LYS A 257 -43.97 -6.64 12.85
CA LYS A 257 -43.01 -7.76 12.85
C LYS A 257 -42.11 -7.70 11.62
N LYS A 258 -40.82 -7.36 11.82
CA LYS A 258 -39.77 -7.43 10.81
C LYS A 258 -39.76 -8.85 10.23
N ARG A 259 -40.31 -9.04 9.03
CA ARG A 259 -40.04 -10.23 8.25
C ARG A 259 -38.63 -10.06 7.70
N THR A 260 -37.67 -10.71 8.35
CA THR A 260 -36.31 -10.88 7.81
C THR A 260 -36.41 -11.41 6.39
N ASN A 261 -35.86 -10.70 5.42
CA ASN A 261 -35.77 -11.22 4.06
C ASN A 261 -34.66 -12.28 4.01
N THR A 262 -35.02 -13.52 4.32
CA THR A 262 -34.09 -14.66 4.38
C THR A 262 -33.32 -14.86 3.07
N ALA A 263 -33.94 -14.56 1.92
CA ALA A 263 -33.28 -14.67 0.63
C ALA A 263 -32.12 -13.67 0.47
N ASP A 264 -32.28 -12.46 1.01
CA ASP A 264 -31.26 -11.42 0.93
C ASP A 264 -30.08 -11.71 1.85
N GLN A 265 -30.35 -12.21 3.05
CA GLN A 265 -29.31 -12.66 3.98
C GLN A 265 -28.51 -13.83 3.39
N GLN A 266 -29.18 -14.81 2.77
CA GLN A 266 -28.50 -15.91 2.08
C GLN A 266 -27.65 -15.43 0.89
N ALA A 267 -28.12 -14.45 0.13
CA ALA A 267 -27.36 -13.86 -0.96
C ALA A 267 -26.12 -13.12 -0.44
N PHE A 268 -26.25 -12.38 0.66
CA PHE A 268 -25.15 -11.70 1.33
C PHE A 268 -24.11 -12.69 1.87
N ASP A 269 -24.54 -13.73 2.58
CA ASP A 269 -23.65 -14.74 3.16
C ASP A 269 -22.86 -15.48 2.06
N ARG A 270 -23.52 -15.77 0.92
CA ARG A 270 -22.86 -16.34 -0.25
C ARG A 270 -21.80 -15.38 -0.81
N TRP A 271 -22.16 -14.12 -1.02
CA TRP A 271 -21.22 -13.11 -1.52
C TRP A 271 -20.00 -12.93 -0.60
N VAL A 272 -20.19 -12.89 0.72
CA VAL A 272 -19.09 -12.82 1.69
C VAL A 272 -18.18 -14.04 1.58
N THR A 273 -18.76 -15.24 1.49
CA THR A 273 -18.01 -16.50 1.37
C THR A 273 -17.19 -16.56 0.08
N ASP A 274 -17.82 -16.23 -1.05
CA ASP A 274 -17.19 -16.24 -2.37
C ASP A 274 -16.07 -15.19 -2.44
N THR A 275 -16.33 -13.98 -1.95
CA THR A 275 -15.34 -12.89 -1.90
C THR A 275 -14.16 -13.23 -1.00
N SER A 276 -14.40 -13.78 0.19
CA SER A 276 -13.32 -14.20 1.12
C SER A 276 -12.43 -15.26 0.50
N THR A 277 -13.04 -16.25 -0.17
CA THR A 277 -12.32 -17.31 -0.88
C THR A 277 -11.46 -16.73 -2.00
N LEU A 278 -12.04 -15.83 -2.80
CA LEU A 278 -11.35 -15.17 -3.91
C LEU A 278 -10.17 -14.33 -3.44
N MET A 279 -10.35 -13.51 -2.39
CA MET A 279 -9.28 -12.67 -1.83
C MET A 279 -8.15 -13.50 -1.22
N THR A 280 -8.49 -14.62 -0.55
CA THR A 280 -7.49 -15.56 -0.04
C THR A 280 -6.68 -16.19 -1.17
N ASN A 281 -7.35 -16.61 -2.25
CA ASN A 281 -6.67 -17.18 -3.42
C ASN A 281 -5.77 -16.15 -4.10
N LEU A 282 -6.24 -14.90 -4.25
CA LEU A 282 -5.46 -13.80 -4.81
C LEU A 282 -4.18 -13.57 -4.01
N PHE A 283 -4.26 -13.58 -2.67
CA PHE A 283 -3.07 -13.42 -1.84
C PHE A 283 -2.08 -14.59 -1.98
N ARG A 284 -2.57 -15.84 -2.08
CA ARG A 284 -1.70 -17.00 -2.36
C ARG A 284 -1.01 -16.88 -3.72
N GLU A 285 -1.69 -16.32 -4.71
CA GLU A 285 -1.12 -16.04 -6.03
C GLU A 285 -0.01 -14.97 -5.94
N MET A 286 -0.19 -13.92 -5.13
CA MET A 286 0.86 -12.94 -4.83
C MET A 286 2.11 -13.62 -4.25
N VAL A 287 1.95 -14.47 -3.23
CA VAL A 287 3.04 -15.22 -2.60
C VAL A 287 3.77 -16.11 -3.63
N THR A 288 3.01 -16.87 -4.42
CA THR A 288 3.55 -17.79 -5.42
C THR A 288 4.35 -17.03 -6.49
N THR A 289 3.78 -15.94 -7.00
CA THR A 289 4.42 -15.11 -8.03
C THR A 289 5.69 -14.45 -7.51
N ALA A 290 5.67 -13.95 -6.27
CA ALA A 290 6.84 -13.34 -5.65
C ALA A 290 7.99 -14.35 -5.45
N ASN A 291 7.68 -15.60 -5.10
CA ASN A 291 8.67 -16.67 -5.02
C ASN A 291 9.28 -17.01 -6.40
N GLN A 292 8.47 -17.05 -7.46
CA GLN A 292 8.97 -17.25 -8.82
C GLN A 292 9.88 -16.09 -9.25
N LEU A 293 9.48 -14.85 -8.97
CA LEU A 293 10.31 -13.67 -9.20
C LEU A 293 11.63 -13.76 -8.44
N HIS A 294 11.59 -14.04 -7.14
CA HIS A 294 12.80 -14.18 -6.31
C HIS A 294 13.77 -15.20 -6.90
N ALA A 295 13.28 -16.37 -7.30
CA ALA A 295 14.09 -17.42 -7.91
C ALA A 295 14.83 -16.91 -9.17
N VAL A 296 14.11 -16.23 -10.07
CA VAL A 296 14.70 -15.65 -11.29
C VAL A 296 15.70 -14.53 -10.98
N LEU A 297 15.39 -13.64 -10.03
CA LEU A 297 16.29 -12.56 -9.62
C LEU A 297 17.60 -13.12 -9.05
N ARG A 298 17.53 -14.15 -8.18
CA ARG A 298 18.74 -14.79 -7.62
C ARG A 298 19.55 -15.55 -8.65
N GLN A 299 18.89 -16.35 -9.49
CA GLN A 299 19.55 -17.14 -10.53
C GLN A 299 20.31 -16.23 -11.51
N THR A 300 19.72 -15.08 -11.85
CA THR A 300 20.34 -14.16 -12.78
C THR A 300 21.40 -13.27 -12.11
N ARG A 301 21.28 -12.91 -10.81
CA ARG A 301 22.29 -12.13 -10.05
C ARG A 301 23.64 -12.82 -10.02
N ARG A 302 23.66 -14.12 -9.75
CA ARG A 302 24.89 -14.94 -9.77
C ARG A 302 25.60 -14.86 -11.12
N GLY A 303 24.83 -14.95 -12.20
CA GLY A 303 25.41 -14.97 -13.53
C GLY A 303 26.02 -13.64 -13.98
N ALA A 304 25.35 -12.55 -13.64
CA ALA A 304 25.78 -11.19 -13.94
C ALA A 304 27.14 -10.80 -13.37
N LEU A 305 27.47 -11.30 -12.18
CA LEU A 305 28.69 -10.95 -11.45
C LEU A 305 29.86 -11.89 -11.78
N GLY A 306 29.70 -12.76 -12.79
CA GLY A 306 30.77 -13.68 -13.22
C GLY A 306 31.06 -14.82 -12.23
N TYR A 307 30.21 -15.01 -11.22
CA TYR A 307 30.35 -16.12 -10.29
C TYR A 307 30.11 -17.46 -11.00
N SER A 308 30.95 -18.45 -10.69
CA SER A 308 30.82 -19.81 -11.18
C SER A 308 29.48 -20.41 -10.74
N ASP A 309 28.82 -21.12 -11.65
CA ASP A 309 27.55 -21.83 -11.36
C ASP A 309 27.70 -22.91 -10.28
N ASN A 310 28.93 -23.37 -10.03
CA ASN A 310 29.26 -24.48 -9.14
C ASN A 310 29.93 -24.03 -7.84
N ASP A 311 29.86 -22.76 -7.46
CA ASP A 311 30.45 -22.30 -6.19
C ASP A 311 29.44 -22.49 -5.03
N PRO A 312 29.59 -23.56 -4.20
CA PRO A 312 28.73 -23.78 -3.04
C PRO A 312 29.00 -22.78 -1.90
N ASP A 313 30.15 -22.09 -1.93
CA ASP A 313 30.66 -21.32 -0.80
C ASP A 313 30.15 -19.86 -0.79
N LEU A 314 29.56 -19.41 -1.90
CA LEU A 314 28.75 -18.18 -1.93
C LEU A 314 27.39 -18.35 -1.22
N SER A 315 27.14 -19.48 -0.55
CA SER A 315 26.02 -19.61 0.39
C SER A 315 26.24 -18.79 1.67
N GLY A 316 27.47 -18.39 2.00
CA GLY A 316 27.79 -17.66 3.23
C GLY A 316 28.15 -16.18 3.06
N THR A 317 28.95 -15.81 2.05
CA THR A 317 29.77 -14.57 2.11
C THR A 317 29.53 -13.51 1.02
N ASP A 318 28.37 -13.46 0.34
CA ASP A 318 27.93 -12.18 -0.26
C ASP A 318 27.59 -11.23 0.91
N ALA A 319 28.63 -10.67 1.53
CA ALA A 319 28.57 -9.26 1.84
C ALA A 319 28.19 -8.61 0.51
N GLU A 320 27.07 -7.90 0.48
CA GLU A 320 26.93 -6.88 -0.55
C GLU A 320 28.24 -6.09 -0.53
N PRO A 321 28.86 -5.78 -1.68
CA PRO A 321 29.96 -4.82 -1.65
C PRO A 321 29.38 -3.63 -0.90
N ASP A 322 29.86 -3.40 0.33
CA ASP A 322 29.46 -2.27 1.13
C ASP A 322 29.57 -1.11 0.17
N SER A 323 28.42 -0.54 -0.16
CA SER A 323 28.37 0.63 -1.01
C SER A 323 28.86 1.72 -0.08
N ASP A 324 30.17 1.77 0.12
CA ASP A 324 30.83 2.88 0.79
C ASP A 324 30.28 4.11 0.07
N PRO A 325 29.55 4.98 0.79
CA PRO A 325 29.13 6.24 0.20
C PRO A 325 30.43 7.00 -0.06
N GLU A 326 30.87 7.01 -1.32
CA GLU A 326 31.94 7.92 -1.73
C GLU A 326 31.55 9.33 -1.27
N GLU A 327 32.45 9.93 -0.47
CA GLU A 327 32.38 11.30 0.07
C GLU A 327 32.20 12.37 -1.01
#